data_AF-A0A523V3K3-F1
#
_entry.id   AF-A0A523V3K3-F1
#
_cell.length_a   1.000
_cell.length_b   1.000
_cell.length_c   1.000
_cell.angle_alpha   90.00
_cell.angle_beta   90.00
_cell.angle_gamma   90.00
#
_symmetry.space_group_name_H-M   'P 1'
#
loop_
_entity.id
_entity.type
_entity.pdbx_description
1 polymer ?
#
loop_
_entity_poly.entity_id
_entity_poly.type
_entity_poly.pdbx_seq_one_letter_code
_entity_poly.pdbx_strand_id
1 'polypeptide(L)'
;YRGFVSGFLEDYLEKNLTGKDPKKTNIERCIAIGPALMMASVAKVTKPYDLKTIVSLNSIMVDGTGMCGACRVAVGGKTKFVCVDGPEFDAHEVDFELLISRQRIYCDHEGVCYDLYEEECRCRK
;
A
#
# COMPACT_ATOMS: atom_id res chain seq x y z
N TYR A 1 19.18 -8.18 2.68
CA TYR A 1 18.06 -7.82 1.79
C TYR A 1 18.34 -6.46 1.15
N ARG A 2 18.43 -6.37 -0.18
CA ARG A 2 18.53 -5.09 -0.93
C ARG A 2 17.18 -4.85 -1.61
N GLY A 3 16.49 -3.75 -1.31
CA GLY A 3 15.14 -3.45 -1.81
C GLY A 3 14.10 -3.36 -0.69
N PHE A 4 12.84 -3.72 -1.00
CA PHE A 4 11.74 -3.76 -0.02
C PHE A 4 11.85 -4.94 0.96
N VAL A 5 11.01 -4.95 2.00
CA VAL A 5 10.89 -6.03 3.00
C VAL A 5 10.46 -7.39 2.43
N SER A 6 10.19 -7.49 1.13
CA SER A 6 9.65 -8.67 0.46
C SER A 6 10.55 -9.90 0.56
N GLY A 7 11.87 -9.76 0.42
CA GLY A 7 12.78 -10.89 0.53
C GLY A 7 12.89 -11.46 1.95
N PHE A 8 12.85 -10.58 2.97
CA PHE A 8 12.79 -11.03 4.36
C PHE A 8 11.46 -11.73 4.65
N LEU A 9 10.37 -11.18 4.14
CA LEU A 9 9.04 -11.76 4.31
C LEU A 9 8.96 -13.15 3.66
N GLU A 10 9.46 -13.30 2.44
CA GLU A 10 9.48 -14.59 1.73
C GLU A 10 10.27 -15.65 2.51
N ASP A 11 11.50 -15.34 2.91
CA ASP A 11 12.32 -16.24 3.75
C ASP A 11 11.61 -16.61 5.06
N TYR A 12 10.91 -15.66 5.68
CA TYR A 12 10.20 -15.87 6.93
C TYR A 12 8.98 -16.78 6.75
N LEU A 13 8.19 -16.55 5.70
CA LEU A 13 7.03 -17.38 5.37
C LEU A 13 7.45 -18.80 4.97
N GLU A 14 8.50 -18.96 4.16
CA GLU A 14 9.00 -20.27 3.78
C GLU A 14 9.41 -21.09 5.02
N LYS A 15 10.19 -20.48 5.92
CA LYS A 15 10.64 -21.13 7.17
C LYS A 15 9.49 -21.52 8.11
N ASN A 16 8.48 -20.65 8.27
CA ASN A 16 7.45 -20.82 9.29
C ASN A 16 6.17 -21.53 8.79
N LEU A 17 5.84 -21.44 7.49
CA LEU A 17 4.63 -22.04 6.92
C LEU A 17 4.90 -23.34 6.17
N THR A 18 6.08 -23.50 5.55
CA THR A 18 6.43 -24.71 4.78
C THR A 18 7.47 -25.58 5.48
N GLY A 19 8.32 -24.97 6.31
CA GLY A 19 9.36 -25.66 7.08
C GLY A 19 8.81 -26.57 8.18
N LYS A 20 9.54 -27.66 8.46
CA LYS A 20 9.30 -28.57 9.59
C LYS A 20 9.81 -27.98 10.92
N ASP A 21 9.53 -26.72 11.21
CA ASP A 21 9.93 -26.13 12.50
C ASP A 21 9.03 -26.69 13.62
N PRO A 22 9.60 -27.31 14.68
CA PRO A 22 8.83 -27.84 15.80
C PRO A 22 8.08 -26.77 16.60
N LYS A 23 8.43 -25.48 16.47
CA LYS A 23 7.63 -24.36 16.97
C LYS A 23 6.86 -23.76 15.79
N LYS A 24 5.79 -24.45 15.37
CA LYS A 24 4.91 -24.00 14.29
C LYS A 24 4.26 -22.68 14.68
N THR A 25 4.83 -21.56 14.25
CA THR A 25 4.24 -20.24 14.46
C THR A 25 3.00 -20.17 13.58
N ASN A 26 1.81 -20.14 14.17
CA ASN A 26 0.56 -20.05 13.42
C ASN A 26 0.40 -18.61 12.91
N ILE A 27 0.74 -18.37 11.64
CA ILE A 27 0.55 -17.06 10.99
C ILE A 27 -0.82 -17.06 10.32
N GLU A 28 -1.77 -16.34 10.90
CA GLU A 28 -3.15 -16.31 10.39
C GLU A 28 -3.37 -15.21 9.34
N ARG A 29 -2.60 -14.12 9.40
CA ARG A 29 -2.70 -13.00 8.45
C ARG A 29 -1.42 -12.18 8.36
N CYS A 30 -1.25 -11.51 7.24
CA CYS A 30 -0.26 -10.45 7.03
C CYS A 30 -0.98 -9.08 6.96
N ILE A 31 -0.40 -8.05 7.56
CA ILE A 31 -0.87 -6.66 7.45
C ILE A 31 0.29 -5.81 6.94
N ALA A 32 0.10 -5.10 5.83
CA ALA A 32 1.13 -4.31 5.18
C ALA A 32 0.71 -2.84 5.06
N ILE A 33 1.58 -1.95 5.52
CA ILE A 33 1.38 -0.50 5.50
C ILE A 33 2.67 0.15 5.03
N GLY A 34 2.61 0.91 3.94
CA GLY A 34 3.79 1.58 3.38
C GLY A 34 3.54 2.07 1.96
N PRO A 35 4.61 2.31 1.17
CA PRO A 35 4.46 2.71 -0.23
C PRO A 35 3.63 1.71 -1.03
N ALA A 36 2.82 2.18 -2.00
CA ALA A 36 1.97 1.31 -2.82
C ALA A 36 2.76 0.19 -3.53
N LEU A 37 3.98 0.48 -3.99
CA LEU A 37 4.89 -0.53 -4.55
C LEU A 37 5.32 -1.60 -3.54
N MET A 38 5.57 -1.21 -2.28
CA MET A 38 5.91 -2.15 -1.22
C MET A 38 4.71 -3.05 -0.90
N MET A 39 3.51 -2.46 -0.76
CA MET A 39 2.28 -3.19 -0.51
C MET A 39 1.96 -4.18 -1.64
N ALA A 40 2.14 -3.77 -2.89
CA ALA A 40 2.00 -4.64 -4.06
C ALA A 40 3.00 -5.81 -4.03
N SER A 41 4.24 -5.57 -3.59
CA SER A 41 5.25 -6.62 -3.42
C SER A 41 4.86 -7.63 -2.34
N VAL A 42 4.36 -7.15 -1.19
CA VAL A 42 3.86 -8.02 -0.11
C VAL A 42 2.66 -8.85 -0.56
N ALA A 43 1.71 -8.26 -1.30
CA ALA A 43 0.58 -8.98 -1.89
C ALA A 43 1.05 -10.14 -2.80
N LYS A 44 2.09 -9.91 -3.62
CA LYS A 44 2.67 -10.93 -4.49
C LYS A 44 3.36 -12.06 -3.70
N VAL A 45 4.12 -11.73 -2.67
CA VAL A 45 4.85 -12.71 -1.84
C VAL A 45 3.90 -13.60 -1.04
N THR A 46 2.81 -13.04 -0.53
CA THR A 46 1.86 -13.75 0.34
C THR A 46 0.87 -14.63 -0.43
N LYS A 47 0.58 -14.31 -1.69
CA LYS A 47 -0.43 -15.00 -2.51
C LYS A 47 -0.17 -16.51 -2.72
N PRO A 48 1.06 -16.99 -3.00
CA PRO A 48 1.33 -18.42 -3.14
C PRO A 48 1.08 -19.25 -1.86
N TYR A 49 1.11 -18.60 -0.69
CA TYR A 49 0.88 -19.24 0.60
C TYR A 49 -0.59 -19.21 1.03
N ASP A 50 -1.49 -18.66 0.20
CA ASP A 50 -2.90 -18.40 0.53
C ASP A 50 -3.06 -17.64 1.87
N LEU A 51 -2.07 -16.81 2.20
CA LEU A 51 -2.06 -16.07 3.46
C LEU A 51 -2.93 -14.83 3.33
N LYS A 52 -3.99 -14.75 4.14
CA LYS A 52 -4.86 -13.57 4.22
C LYS A 52 -4.03 -12.30 4.44
N THR A 53 -4.01 -11.41 3.46
CA THR A 53 -3.14 -10.23 3.47
C THR A 53 -3.97 -8.97 3.34
N ILE A 54 -3.79 -8.06 4.29
CA ILE A 54 -4.53 -6.79 4.35
C ILE A 54 -3.56 -5.65 4.12
N VAL A 55 -3.94 -4.70 3.28
CA VAL A 55 -3.16 -3.49 3.00
C VAL A 55 -3.94 -2.25 3.40
N SER A 56 -3.25 -1.28 4.01
CA SER A 56 -3.82 0.04 4.29
C SER A 56 -3.46 1.00 3.15
N LEU A 57 -4.41 1.25 2.25
CA LEU A 57 -4.16 2.02 1.03
C LEU A 57 -3.96 3.52 1.33
N ASN A 58 -3.03 4.12 0.61
CA ASN A 58 -2.66 5.53 0.73
C ASN A 58 -3.00 6.33 -0.54
N SER A 59 -4.26 6.25 -1.00
CA SER A 59 -4.74 7.05 -2.13
C SER A 59 -4.81 8.54 -1.78
N ILE A 60 -4.74 9.42 -2.78
CA ILE A 60 -5.00 10.86 -2.62
C ILE A 60 -6.38 11.08 -1.99
N MET A 61 -6.47 11.94 -0.97
CA MET A 61 -7.73 12.29 -0.31
C MET A 61 -7.92 13.82 -0.35
N VAL A 62 -9.19 14.25 -0.40
CA VAL A 62 -9.57 15.66 -0.35
C VAL A 62 -10.57 15.88 0.78
N ASP A 63 -11.81 15.37 0.63
CA ASP A 63 -12.86 15.57 1.63
C ASP A 63 -12.78 14.58 2.81
N GLY A 64 -12.39 13.32 2.54
CA GLY A 64 -12.28 12.29 3.58
C GLY A 64 -13.61 11.75 4.11
N THR A 65 -14.75 12.14 3.51
CA THR A 65 -16.11 11.79 3.99
C THR A 65 -16.95 11.05 2.94
N GLY A 66 -16.39 10.82 1.75
CA GLY A 66 -17.05 10.06 0.67
C GLY A 66 -17.76 10.93 -0.36
N MET A 67 -17.60 12.25 -0.32
CA MET A 67 -18.31 13.17 -1.20
C MET A 67 -17.64 13.36 -2.57
N CYS A 68 -16.30 13.33 -2.64
CA CYS A 68 -15.60 13.71 -3.88
C CYS A 68 -15.06 12.55 -4.72
N GLY A 69 -14.87 11.35 -4.13
CA GLY A 69 -14.30 10.20 -4.83
C GLY A 69 -12.82 10.34 -5.23
N ALA A 70 -12.09 11.34 -4.71
CA ALA A 70 -10.64 11.49 -4.95
C ALA A 70 -9.87 10.26 -4.45
N CYS A 71 -10.32 9.65 -3.36
CA CYS A 71 -9.71 8.46 -2.78
C CYS A 71 -10.16 7.15 -3.43
N ARG A 72 -10.79 7.18 -4.62
CA ARG A 72 -11.27 5.95 -5.25
C ARG A 72 -10.14 5.00 -5.64
N VAL A 73 -10.41 3.71 -5.44
CA VAL A 73 -9.57 2.57 -5.80
C VAL A 73 -10.42 1.48 -6.47
N ALA A 74 -9.80 0.59 -7.24
CA ALA A 74 -10.46 -0.61 -7.74
C ALA A 74 -10.04 -1.81 -6.88
N VAL A 75 -11.03 -2.48 -6.29
CA VAL A 75 -10.85 -3.68 -5.47
C VAL A 75 -11.85 -4.74 -5.93
N GLY A 76 -11.38 -5.91 -6.36
CA GLY A 76 -12.23 -6.99 -6.85
C GLY A 76 -13.07 -6.58 -8.07
N GLY A 77 -12.52 -5.72 -8.94
CA GLY A 77 -13.22 -5.17 -10.10
C GLY A 77 -14.30 -4.12 -9.78
N LYS A 78 -14.45 -3.71 -8.51
CA LYS A 78 -15.42 -2.69 -8.08
C LYS A 78 -14.71 -1.42 -7.66
N THR A 79 -15.32 -0.27 -7.96
CA THR A 79 -14.84 1.02 -7.46
C THR A 79 -15.23 1.15 -5.97
N LYS A 80 -14.26 1.47 -5.12
CA LYS A 80 -14.38 1.66 -3.67
C LYS A 80 -13.73 2.96 -3.24
N PHE A 81 -14.23 3.59 -2.18
CA PHE A 81 -13.67 4.84 -1.64
C PHE A 81 -12.88 4.57 -0.38
N VAL A 82 -11.56 4.81 -0.41
CA VAL A 82 -10.67 4.49 0.73
C VAL A 82 -11.10 5.17 2.04
N CYS A 83 -11.66 6.38 1.98
CA CYS A 83 -12.07 7.10 3.20
C CYS A 83 -13.39 6.63 3.83
N VAL A 84 -14.20 5.82 3.12
CA VAL A 84 -15.49 5.31 3.64
C VAL A 84 -15.54 3.79 3.66
N ASP A 85 -15.12 3.13 2.57
CA ASP A 85 -15.07 1.68 2.46
C ASP A 85 -13.80 1.06 3.07
N GLY A 86 -12.76 1.88 3.29
CA GLY A 86 -11.41 1.43 3.69
C GLY A 86 -10.96 1.97 5.06
N PRO A 87 -9.66 2.29 5.24
CA PRO A 87 -8.56 2.24 4.26
C PRO A 87 -7.97 0.84 4.04
N GLU A 88 -8.41 -0.14 4.83
CA GLU A 88 -7.95 -1.51 4.83
C GLU A 88 -8.71 -2.35 3.79
N PHE A 89 -7.98 -2.97 2.86
CA PHE A 89 -8.54 -3.85 1.83
C PHE A 89 -7.76 -5.16 1.72
N ASP A 90 -8.39 -6.16 1.10
CA ASP A 90 -7.70 -7.39 0.72
C ASP A 90 -6.64 -7.07 -0.34
N ALA A 91 -5.37 -7.31 0.01
CA ALA A 91 -4.24 -7.02 -0.85
C ALA A 91 -4.27 -7.81 -2.16
N HIS A 92 -4.93 -8.97 -2.19
CA HIS A 92 -4.98 -9.81 -3.38
C HIS A 92 -6.04 -9.37 -4.39
N GLU A 93 -6.95 -8.47 -3.99
CA GLU A 93 -8.01 -7.93 -4.84
C GLU A 93 -7.77 -6.48 -5.31
N VAL A 94 -6.77 -5.80 -4.76
CA VAL A 94 -6.45 -4.39 -5.07
C VAL A 94 -5.75 -4.26 -6.44
N ASP A 95 -6.24 -3.33 -7.26
CA ASP A 95 -5.52 -2.87 -8.45
C ASP A 95 -4.44 -1.84 -8.07
N PHE A 96 -3.23 -2.34 -7.84
CA PHE A 96 -2.08 -1.51 -7.49
C PHE A 96 -1.58 -0.64 -8.64
N GLU A 97 -1.76 -1.05 -9.89
CA GLU A 97 -1.32 -0.28 -11.06
C GLU A 97 -2.17 0.99 -11.21
N LEU A 98 -3.49 0.85 -11.06
CA LEU A 98 -4.39 1.98 -10.99
C LEU A 98 -4.08 2.87 -9.78
N LEU A 99 -3.83 2.31 -8.60
CA LEU A 99 -3.49 3.11 -7.42
C LEU A 99 -2.21 3.94 -7.64
N ILE A 100 -1.14 3.32 -8.14
CA ILE A 100 0.16 3.96 -8.34
C ILE A 100 0.09 5.04 -9.43
N SER A 101 -0.60 4.78 -10.53
CA SER A 101 -0.80 5.80 -11.58
C SER A 101 -1.56 7.02 -11.05
N ARG A 102 -2.59 6.79 -10.21
CA ARG A 102 -3.36 7.87 -9.57
C ARG A 102 -2.54 8.70 -8.60
N GLN A 103 -1.62 8.08 -7.85
CA GLN A 103 -0.74 8.80 -6.92
C GLN A 103 0.21 9.78 -7.64
N ARG A 104 0.47 9.60 -8.93
CA ARG A 104 1.39 10.45 -9.70
C ARG A 104 0.75 11.66 -10.36
N ILE A 105 -0.57 11.81 -10.28
CA ILE A 105 -1.32 12.85 -11.00
C ILE A 105 -0.80 14.27 -10.69
N TYR A 106 -0.36 14.52 -9.46
CA TYR A 106 0.04 15.85 -9.01
C TYR A 106 1.55 16.01 -8.81
N CYS A 107 2.39 15.05 -9.19
CA CYS A 107 3.84 15.15 -8.92
C CYS A 107 4.49 16.43 -9.50
N ASP A 108 4.09 16.86 -10.69
CA ASP A 108 4.60 18.11 -11.29
C ASP A 108 4.19 19.34 -10.46
N HIS A 109 2.93 19.36 -10.00
CA HIS A 109 2.41 20.45 -9.16
C HIS A 109 3.03 20.42 -7.76
N GLU A 110 3.24 19.24 -7.18
CA GLU A 110 3.93 19.04 -5.90
C GLU A 110 5.37 19.58 -5.97
N GLY A 111 6.07 19.33 -7.09
CA GLY A 111 7.40 19.89 -7.34
C GLY A 111 7.39 21.42 -7.37
N VAL A 112 6.51 22.01 -8.18
CA VAL A 112 6.36 23.48 -8.26
C VAL A 112 6.02 24.09 -6.89
N CYS A 113 5.09 23.48 -6.15
CA CYS A 113 4.72 23.95 -4.81
C CYS A 113 5.90 23.84 -3.83
N TYR A 114 6.72 22.81 -3.94
CA TYR A 114 7.90 22.63 -3.11
C TYR A 114 8.97 23.68 -3.41
N ASP A 115 9.23 23.96 -4.69
CA ASP A 115 10.19 25.00 -5.11
C ASP A 115 9.74 26.40 -4.66
N LEU A 116 8.46 26.74 -4.86
CA LEU A 116 7.89 28.00 -4.36
C LEU A 116 8.00 28.13 -2.84
N TYR A 117 7.74 27.05 -2.10
CA TYR A 117 7.89 27.02 -0.65
C TYR A 117 9.35 27.28 -0.23
N GLU A 118 10.32 26.67 -0.93
CA GLU A 118 11.75 26.85 -0.68
C GLU A 118 12.23 28.28 -0.99
N GLU A 119 11.68 28.92 -2.03
CA GLU A 119 12.01 30.30 -2.40
C GLU A 119 11.37 31.35 -1.47
N GLU A 120 10.08 31.20 -1.14
CA GLU A 120 9.31 32.25 -0.45
C GLU A 120 9.29 32.10 1.08
N CYS A 121 9.30 30.87 1.60
CA CYS A 121 9.05 30.62 3.03
C CYS A 121 10.33 30.28 3.81
N ARG A 122 11.42 29.88 3.15
CA ARG A 122 12.68 29.51 3.82
C ARG A 122 13.45 30.71 4.38
N CYS A 123 13.16 31.93 3.92
CA CYS A 123 13.69 33.20 4.46
C CYS A 123 12.97 33.73 5.71
N ARG A 124 12.05 32.97 6.33
CA ARG A 124 11.39 33.35 7.61
C ARG A 124 11.95 32.64 8.86
N LYS A 125 13.16 32.09 8.78
CA LYS A 125 13.90 31.60 9.95
C LYS A 125 14.97 32.58 10.40
#